data_AF-G8RNL3-F1
#
_entry.id   AF-G8RNL3-F1
#
_cell.length_a   1.000
_cell.length_b   1.000
_cell.length_c   1.000
_cell.angle_alpha   90.00
_cell.angle_beta   90.00
_cell.angle_gamma   90.00
#
_symmetry.space_group_name_H-M   'P 1'
#
loop_
_entity.id
_entity.type
_entity.pdbx_description
1 polymer ?
#
loop_
_entity_poly.entity_id
_entity_poly.type
_entity_poly.pdbx_seq_one_letter_code
_entity_poly.pdbx_strand_id
1 'polypeptide(L)'
;MAESPHGEDAALVAVQSALADRPGVLAGARTLSHFGEHSLGWLAVAALGALLAPARRRAWLAAGAGAFLAHAAAVVIKRVVRRERPHHPAIAVNVSTPSRLSFPSAHATSTTAASILLGRATGLPLPAILVPPMALSRLVLGVHYPSDVLTGVAVGAAVAKAVTMVTERGEGV
;
A
#
# COMPACT_ATOMS: atom_id res chain seq x y z
N MET A 1 24.78 -24.41 8.57
CA MET A 1 24.38 -23.10 9.11
C MET A 1 23.66 -22.37 8.00
N ALA A 2 22.52 -21.73 8.26
CA ALA A 2 21.92 -20.84 7.27
C ALA A 2 22.91 -19.71 6.97
N GLU A 3 22.98 -19.31 5.71
CA GLU A 3 23.78 -18.16 5.29
C GLU A 3 23.33 -16.90 6.04
N SER A 4 24.23 -15.93 6.24
CA SER A 4 23.87 -14.66 6.84
C SER A 4 22.92 -13.90 5.91
N PRO A 5 21.94 -13.14 6.43
CA PRO A 5 21.09 -12.33 5.58
C PRO A 5 21.92 -11.23 4.90
N HIS A 6 21.69 -11.03 3.60
CA HIS A 6 22.38 -10.03 2.78
C HIS A 6 21.38 -9.22 1.95
N GLY A 7 21.80 -8.06 1.43
CA GLY A 7 20.96 -7.21 0.58
C GLY A 7 19.63 -6.82 1.25
N GLU A 8 18.52 -7.10 0.56
CA GLU A 8 17.19 -6.75 1.04
C GLU A 8 16.71 -7.62 2.21
N ASP A 9 17.20 -8.86 2.34
CA ASP A 9 16.92 -9.70 3.51
C ASP A 9 17.51 -9.07 4.77
N ALA A 10 18.76 -8.59 4.70
CA ALA A 10 19.42 -7.90 5.81
C ALA A 10 18.68 -6.63 6.22
N ALA A 11 18.22 -5.84 5.26
CA ALA A 11 17.43 -4.65 5.52
C ALA A 11 16.09 -5.00 6.21
N LEU A 12 15.43 -6.07 5.79
CA LEU A 12 14.18 -6.52 6.39
C LEU A 12 14.39 -7.01 7.83
N VAL A 13 15.43 -7.81 8.07
CA VAL A 13 15.82 -8.28 9.41
C VAL A 13 16.12 -7.09 10.32
N ALA A 14 16.85 -6.08 9.84
CA ALA A 14 17.16 -4.88 10.61
C ALA A 14 15.90 -4.09 11.01
N VAL A 15 14.90 -4.00 10.12
CA VAL A 15 13.61 -3.37 10.45
C VAL A 15 12.87 -4.18 11.51
N GLN A 16 12.84 -5.51 11.39
CA GLN A 16 12.16 -6.37 12.35
C GLN A 16 12.83 -6.33 13.72
N SER A 17 14.15 -6.47 13.80
CA SER A 17 14.88 -6.42 15.07
C SER A 17 14.74 -5.07 15.78
N ALA A 18 14.62 -3.97 15.02
CA ALA A 18 14.42 -2.65 15.60
C ALA A 18 13.01 -2.40 16.13
N LEU A 19 11.97 -3.02 15.53
CA LEU A 19 10.58 -2.58 15.69
C LEU A 19 9.58 -3.66 16.09
N ALA A 20 9.76 -4.91 15.67
CA ALA A 20 8.72 -5.93 15.77
C ALA A 20 8.32 -6.23 17.22
N ASP A 21 9.27 -6.20 18.15
CA ASP A 21 9.03 -6.48 19.57
C ASP A 21 8.50 -5.27 20.36
N ARG A 22 8.40 -4.09 19.72
CA ARG A 22 7.87 -2.90 20.40
C ARG A 22 6.35 -3.03 20.63
N PRO A 23 5.84 -2.63 21.81
CA PRO A 23 4.42 -2.73 22.14
C PRO A 23 3.53 -2.11 21.06
N GLY A 24 2.55 -2.87 20.58
CA GLY A 24 1.55 -2.41 19.62
C GLY A 24 1.99 -2.39 18.14
N VAL A 25 3.28 -2.51 17.82
CA VAL A 25 3.77 -2.41 16.42
C VAL A 25 3.22 -3.54 15.55
N LEU A 26 3.33 -4.80 15.98
CA LEU A 26 2.78 -5.93 15.23
C LEU A 26 1.26 -5.88 15.10
N ALA A 27 0.57 -5.50 16.18
CA ALA A 27 -0.89 -5.35 16.16
C ALA A 27 -1.33 -4.27 15.17
N GLY A 28 -0.72 -3.08 15.23
CA GLY A 28 -0.97 -1.99 14.29
C GLY A 28 -0.65 -2.38 12.85
N ALA A 29 0.46 -3.07 12.61
CA ALA A 29 0.82 -3.54 11.29
C ALA A 29 -0.21 -4.55 10.72
N ARG A 30 -0.71 -5.47 11.55
CA ARG A 30 -1.79 -6.40 11.17
C ARG A 30 -3.08 -5.65 10.86
N THR A 31 -3.47 -4.68 11.69
CA THR A 31 -4.65 -3.84 11.44
C THR A 31 -4.54 -3.12 10.10
N LEU A 32 -3.39 -2.52 9.79
CA LEU A 32 -3.14 -1.90 8.48
C LEU A 32 -3.20 -2.92 7.34
N SER A 33 -2.68 -4.13 7.55
CA SER A 33 -2.79 -5.22 6.56
C SER A 33 -4.24 -5.59 6.28
N HIS A 34 -5.08 -5.73 7.32
CA HIS A 34 -6.50 -6.02 7.15
C HIS A 34 -7.24 -4.86 6.47
N PHE A 35 -6.94 -3.62 6.85
CA PHE A 35 -7.54 -2.43 6.24
C PHE A 35 -7.23 -2.31 4.74
N GLY A 36 -5.97 -2.56 4.36
CA GLY A 36 -5.52 -2.49 2.97
C GLY A 36 -5.87 -3.71 2.12
N GLU A 37 -6.43 -4.77 2.71
CA GLU A 37 -6.75 -6.02 2.02
C GLU A 37 -7.74 -5.77 0.88
N HIS A 38 -7.37 -6.15 -0.34
CA HIS A 38 -8.11 -5.84 -1.58
C HIS A 38 -8.54 -4.37 -1.75
N SER A 39 -7.87 -3.43 -1.07
CA SER A 39 -8.25 -2.01 -0.97
C SER A 39 -9.60 -1.71 -0.33
N LEU A 40 -10.20 -2.65 0.40
CA LEU A 40 -11.54 -2.52 0.94
C LEU A 40 -11.69 -1.34 1.90
N GLY A 41 -10.70 -1.10 2.78
CA GLY A 41 -10.71 0.04 3.69
C GLY A 41 -10.74 1.38 2.96
N TRP A 42 -9.95 1.52 1.89
CA TRP A 42 -9.93 2.74 1.06
C TRP A 42 -11.22 2.93 0.28
N LEU A 43 -11.80 1.85 -0.24
CA LEU A 43 -13.11 1.90 -0.91
C LEU A 43 -14.22 2.32 0.04
N ALA A 44 -14.21 1.81 1.28
CA ALA A 44 -15.18 2.19 2.31
C ALA A 44 -15.05 3.67 2.70
N VAL A 45 -13.82 4.16 2.92
CA VAL A 45 -13.54 5.59 3.20
C VAL A 45 -14.01 6.47 2.03
N ALA A 46 -13.70 6.08 0.80
CA ALA A 46 -14.14 6.77 -0.40
C ALA A 46 -15.67 6.84 -0.52
N ALA A 47 -16.36 5.71 -0.30
CA ALA A 47 -17.81 5.63 -0.35
C ALA A 47 -18.45 6.50 0.74
N LEU A 48 -17.94 6.42 1.98
CA LEU A 48 -18.45 7.22 3.09
C LEU A 48 -18.28 8.72 2.81
N GLY A 49 -17.10 9.15 2.36
CA GLY A 49 -16.87 10.56 2.01
C GLY A 49 -17.72 11.03 0.83
N ALA A 50 -17.98 10.16 -0.15
CA ALA A 50 -18.88 10.45 -1.27
C ALA A 50 -20.34 10.64 -0.82
N LEU A 51 -20.77 9.97 0.25
CA LEU A 51 -22.09 10.13 0.86
C LEU A 51 -22.18 11.36 1.77
N LEU A 52 -21.15 11.58 2.61
CA LEU A 52 -21.14 12.65 3.61
C LEU A 52 -20.76 14.03 3.05
N ALA A 53 -20.07 14.09 1.91
CA ALA A 53 -19.67 15.34 1.26
C ALA A 53 -20.14 15.39 -0.21
N PRO A 54 -21.45 15.53 -0.48
CA PRO A 54 -22.01 15.52 -1.84
C PRO A 54 -21.36 16.54 -2.78
N ALA A 55 -20.98 17.72 -2.27
CA ALA A 55 -20.30 18.76 -3.04
C ALA A 55 -18.93 18.33 -3.60
N ARG A 56 -18.29 17.32 -2.99
CA ARG A 56 -17.00 16.76 -3.43
C ARG A 56 -17.12 15.29 -3.86
N ARG A 57 -18.34 14.81 -4.11
CA ARG A 57 -18.64 13.39 -4.38
C ARG A 57 -17.74 12.80 -5.48
N ARG A 58 -17.52 13.54 -6.57
CA ARG A 58 -16.66 13.12 -7.68
C ARG A 58 -15.22 12.85 -7.24
N ALA A 59 -14.65 13.72 -6.40
CA ALA A 59 -13.28 13.57 -5.90
C ALA A 59 -13.15 12.35 -4.97
N TRP A 60 -14.14 12.10 -4.11
CA TRP A 60 -14.18 10.91 -3.26
C TRP A 60 -14.32 9.62 -4.07
N LEU A 61 -15.20 9.61 -5.09
CA LEU A 61 -15.33 8.48 -6.00
C LEU A 61 -14.06 8.24 -6.82
N ALA A 62 -13.38 9.30 -7.27
CA ALA A 62 -12.09 9.21 -7.94
C ALA A 62 -11.03 8.58 -7.03
N ALA A 63 -11.02 8.91 -5.73
CA ALA A 63 -10.12 8.30 -4.77
C ALA A 63 -10.37 6.79 -4.61
N GLY A 64 -11.64 6.37 -4.51
CA GLY A 64 -12.00 4.95 -4.49
C GLY A 64 -11.59 4.22 -5.78
N ALA A 65 -11.91 4.80 -6.94
CA ALA A 65 -11.51 4.25 -8.23
C ALA A 65 -9.99 4.14 -8.37
N GLY A 66 -9.24 5.17 -7.97
CA GLY A 66 -7.79 5.16 -8.01
C GLY A 66 -7.15 4.12 -7.09
N ALA A 67 -7.68 3.94 -5.88
CA ALA A 67 -7.24 2.88 -4.97
C ALA A 67 -7.43 1.48 -5.58
N PHE A 68 -8.61 1.23 -6.17
CA PHE A 68 -8.94 -0.02 -6.84
C PHE A 68 -8.05 -0.26 -8.07
N LEU A 69 -7.91 0.74 -8.95
CA LEU A 69 -7.06 0.65 -10.15
C LEU A 69 -5.59 0.41 -9.78
N ALA A 70 -5.10 1.06 -8.71
CA ALA A 70 -3.75 0.88 -8.21
C ALA A 70 -3.52 -0.55 -7.69
N HIS A 71 -4.50 -1.11 -6.96
CA HIS A 71 -4.47 -2.52 -6.56
C HIS A 71 -4.48 -3.46 -7.77
N ALA A 72 -5.36 -3.23 -8.74
CA ALA A 72 -5.44 -4.02 -9.96
C ALA A 72 -4.12 -3.98 -10.74
N ALA A 73 -3.50 -2.80 -10.88
CA ALA A 73 -2.19 -2.65 -11.51
C ALA A 73 -1.11 -3.46 -10.77
N ALA A 74 -1.06 -3.39 -9.44
CA ALA A 74 -0.14 -4.20 -8.65
C ALA A 74 -0.36 -5.70 -8.87
N VAL A 75 -1.61 -6.16 -8.94
CA VAL A 75 -1.94 -7.57 -9.21
C VAL A 75 -1.49 -7.99 -10.61
N VAL A 76 -1.65 -7.15 -11.62
CA VAL A 76 -1.16 -7.42 -12.99
C VAL A 76 0.36 -7.52 -13.01
N ILE A 77 1.06 -6.50 -12.48
CA ILE A 77 2.54 -6.49 -12.43
C ILE A 77 3.05 -7.72 -11.67
N LYS A 78 2.40 -8.08 -10.57
CA LYS A 78 2.73 -9.25 -9.77
C LYS A 78 2.69 -10.56 -10.55
N ARG A 79 1.70 -10.72 -11.44
CA ARG A 79 1.59 -11.92 -12.29
C ARG A 79 2.66 -11.99 -13.38
N VAL A 80 3.24 -10.85 -13.75
CA VAL A 80 4.33 -10.75 -14.73
C VAL A 80 5.69 -10.96 -14.07
N VAL A 81 6.01 -10.19 -13.03
CA VAL A 81 7.34 -10.20 -12.38
C VAL A 81 7.55 -11.47 -11.55
N ARG A 82 6.49 -11.99 -10.91
CA ARG A 82 6.50 -13.26 -10.16
C ARG A 82 7.62 -13.41 -9.12
N ARG A 83 8.08 -12.29 -8.54
CA ARG A 83 9.06 -12.32 -7.45
C ARG A 83 8.49 -13.06 -6.25
N GLU A 84 9.28 -13.98 -5.68
CA GLU A 84 8.94 -14.68 -4.45
C GLU A 84 9.00 -13.76 -3.23
N ARG A 85 8.24 -14.11 -2.18
CA ARG A 85 8.28 -13.40 -0.90
C ARG A 85 9.58 -13.65 -0.13
N PRO A 86 9.89 -12.76 0.84
CA PRO A 86 10.94 -13.03 1.81
C PRO A 86 10.77 -14.42 2.44
N HIS A 87 11.82 -15.23 2.35
CA HIS A 87 11.83 -16.63 2.80
C HIS A 87 13.11 -16.99 3.56
N HIS A 88 14.02 -16.03 3.76
CA HIS A 88 15.23 -16.25 4.54
C HIS A 88 14.87 -16.65 5.99
N PRO A 89 15.53 -17.65 6.61
CA PRO A 89 15.17 -18.16 7.94
C PRO A 89 15.20 -17.12 9.07
N ALA A 90 15.97 -16.04 8.91
CA ALA A 90 16.05 -14.94 9.87
C ALA A 90 14.86 -13.95 9.81
N ILE A 91 13.95 -14.08 8.83
CA ILE A 91 12.81 -13.19 8.63
C ILE A 91 11.55 -13.83 9.21
N ALA A 92 10.91 -13.12 10.14
CA ALA A 92 9.65 -13.58 10.72
C ALA A 92 8.46 -13.19 9.84
N VAL A 93 7.66 -14.15 9.38
CA VAL A 93 6.42 -13.90 8.65
C VAL A 93 5.26 -13.78 9.65
N ASN A 94 4.78 -12.56 9.88
CA ASN A 94 3.87 -12.23 10.98
C ASN A 94 2.38 -12.11 10.58
N VAL A 95 2.04 -12.44 9.33
CA VAL A 95 0.68 -12.47 8.78
C VAL A 95 0.58 -13.53 7.68
N SER A 96 -0.59 -14.15 7.53
CA SER A 96 -0.87 -15.02 6.39
C SER A 96 -0.99 -14.21 5.10
N THR A 97 -0.58 -14.80 3.98
CA THR A 97 -0.75 -14.19 2.66
C THR A 97 -1.36 -15.20 1.68
N PRO A 98 -2.33 -14.79 0.84
CA PRO A 98 -3.01 -15.71 -0.09
C PRO A 98 -2.15 -16.08 -1.31
N SER A 99 -1.04 -15.38 -1.53
CA SER A 99 -0.15 -15.58 -2.68
C SER A 99 1.30 -15.56 -2.23
N ARG A 100 2.13 -16.43 -2.83
CA ARG A 100 3.59 -16.47 -2.64
C ARG A 100 4.35 -15.32 -3.32
N LEU A 101 3.66 -14.44 -4.06
CA LEU A 101 4.28 -13.38 -4.85
C LEU A 101 4.31 -12.03 -4.12
N SER A 102 5.46 -11.37 -4.16
CA SER A 102 5.78 -10.18 -3.36
C SER A 102 5.73 -8.87 -4.14
N PHE A 103 6.22 -8.84 -5.38
CA PHE A 103 6.42 -7.59 -6.11
C PHE A 103 5.22 -7.19 -6.99
N PRO A 104 4.86 -5.91 -7.07
CA PRO A 104 5.08 -4.88 -6.05
C PRO A 104 4.12 -5.09 -4.87
N SER A 105 4.32 -4.34 -3.79
CA SER A 105 3.41 -4.33 -2.64
C SER A 105 2.06 -3.71 -3.01
N ALA A 106 1.01 -4.53 -3.14
CA ALA A 106 -0.33 -4.06 -3.46
C ALA A 106 -0.89 -3.10 -2.39
N HIS A 107 -0.63 -3.36 -1.10
CA HIS A 107 -1.01 -2.48 0.01
C HIS A 107 -0.34 -1.11 -0.08
N ALA A 108 0.96 -1.05 -0.38
CA ALA A 108 1.66 0.23 -0.56
C ALA A 108 1.14 0.97 -1.80
N THR A 109 0.86 0.22 -2.88
CA THR A 109 0.35 0.74 -4.15
C THR A 109 -1.03 1.38 -3.99
N SER A 110 -2.00 0.65 -3.44
CA SER A 110 -3.37 1.15 -3.25
C SER A 110 -3.43 2.29 -2.24
N THR A 111 -2.66 2.20 -1.14
CA THR A 111 -2.60 3.25 -0.10
C THR A 111 -2.02 4.54 -0.63
N THR A 112 -0.96 4.47 -1.45
CA THR A 112 -0.37 5.66 -2.06
C THR A 112 -1.37 6.34 -2.98
N ALA A 113 -2.03 5.58 -3.86
CA ALA A 113 -3.04 6.14 -4.75
C ALA A 113 -4.23 6.75 -3.98
N ALA A 114 -4.76 6.01 -3.00
CA ALA A 114 -5.86 6.46 -2.16
C ALA A 114 -5.49 7.75 -1.41
N SER A 115 -4.35 7.78 -0.73
CA SER A 115 -3.93 8.92 0.08
C SER A 115 -3.73 10.19 -0.74
N ILE A 116 -3.16 10.11 -1.95
CA ILE A 116 -3.00 11.27 -2.84
C ILE A 116 -4.35 11.82 -3.26
N LEU A 117 -5.26 10.96 -3.71
CA LEU A 117 -6.57 11.37 -4.23
C LEU A 117 -7.51 11.84 -3.11
N LEU A 118 -7.48 11.19 -1.95
CA LEU A 118 -8.17 11.65 -0.74
C LEU A 118 -7.60 12.99 -0.25
N GLY A 119 -6.28 13.18 -0.34
CA GLY A 119 -5.65 14.46 -0.01
C GLY A 119 -6.18 15.59 -0.88
N ARG A 120 -6.39 15.35 -2.18
CA ARG A 120 -7.08 16.30 -3.07
C ARG A 120 -8.54 16.54 -2.68
N ALA A 121 -9.28 15.49 -2.31
CA ALA A 121 -10.68 15.60 -1.91
C ALA A 121 -10.87 16.37 -0.58
N THR A 122 -9.90 16.29 0.33
CA THR A 122 -9.98 16.83 1.70
C THR A 122 -9.15 18.09 1.93
N GLY A 123 -8.15 18.36 1.08
CA GLY A 123 -7.14 19.40 1.30
C GLY A 123 -6.05 19.02 2.31
N LEU A 124 -6.03 17.78 2.81
CA LEU A 124 -5.10 17.33 3.83
C LEU A 124 -3.85 16.67 3.23
N PRO A 125 -2.68 16.74 3.89
CA PRO A 125 -1.43 16.12 3.43
C PRO A 125 -1.39 14.60 3.70
N LEU A 126 -2.44 13.89 3.31
CA LEU A 126 -2.64 12.47 3.62
C LEU A 126 -1.51 11.53 3.14
N PRO A 127 -0.82 11.76 2.00
CA PRO A 127 0.29 10.90 1.60
C PRO A 127 1.40 10.82 2.64
N ALA A 128 1.76 11.96 3.25
CA ALA A 128 2.80 12.03 4.28
C ALA A 128 2.39 11.29 5.56
N ILE A 129 1.08 11.20 5.83
CA ILE A 129 0.52 10.60 7.04
C ILE A 129 0.31 9.09 6.86
N LEU A 130 -0.17 8.65 5.69
CA LEU A 130 -0.69 7.30 5.49
C LEU A 130 0.30 6.34 4.81
N VAL A 131 1.15 6.85 3.92
CA VAL A 131 2.10 6.00 3.17
C VAL A 131 3.20 5.45 4.07
N PRO A 132 3.88 6.24 4.93
CA PRO A 132 4.94 5.72 5.80
C PRO A 132 4.51 4.57 6.72
N PRO A 133 3.39 4.65 7.49
CA PRO A 133 2.98 3.55 8.36
C PRO A 133 2.55 2.32 7.56
N MET A 134 1.88 2.48 6.41
CA MET A 134 1.55 1.35 5.56
C MET A 134 2.82 0.67 5.01
N ALA A 135 3.76 1.45 4.48
CA ALA A 135 5.04 0.94 3.97
C ALA A 135 5.79 0.15 5.06
N LEU A 136 5.91 0.74 6.25
CA LEU A 136 6.57 0.12 7.39
C LEU A 136 5.87 -1.16 7.84
N SER A 137 4.53 -1.17 7.85
CA SER A 137 3.76 -2.37 8.22
C SER A 137 4.14 -3.58 7.37
N ARG A 138 4.42 -3.40 6.07
CA ARG A 138 4.76 -4.50 5.16
C ARG A 138 6.11 -5.12 5.48
N LEU A 139 7.06 -4.28 5.92
CA LEU A 139 8.40 -4.71 6.31
C LEU A 139 8.37 -5.38 7.69
N VAL A 140 7.70 -4.77 8.66
CA VAL A 140 7.49 -5.35 10.00
C VAL A 140 6.82 -6.73 9.91
N LEU A 141 5.84 -6.89 9.02
CA LEU A 141 5.15 -8.16 8.83
C LEU A 141 5.97 -9.22 8.09
N GLY A 142 7.13 -8.85 7.52
CA GLY A 142 8.06 -9.78 6.88
C GLY A 142 7.57 -10.31 5.53
N VAL A 143 6.66 -9.60 4.87
CA VAL A 143 5.94 -10.12 3.68
C VAL A 143 6.35 -9.44 2.37
N HIS A 144 7.13 -8.37 2.44
CA HIS A 144 7.65 -7.65 1.28
C HIS A 144 9.08 -7.20 1.52
N TYR A 145 9.85 -7.15 0.44
CA TYR A 145 11.14 -6.50 0.41
C TYR A 145 10.99 -4.97 0.32
N PRO A 146 12.00 -4.18 0.77
CA PRO A 146 11.99 -2.72 0.62
C PRO A 146 11.69 -2.23 -0.80
N SER A 147 12.28 -2.85 -1.83
CA SER A 147 12.02 -2.51 -3.23
C SER A 147 10.58 -2.79 -3.66
N ASP A 148 9.93 -3.86 -3.18
CA ASP A 148 8.52 -4.12 -3.46
C ASP A 148 7.64 -2.96 -2.97
N VAL A 149 7.99 -2.41 -1.80
CA VAL A 149 7.27 -1.30 -1.16
C VAL A 149 7.53 0.00 -1.90
N LEU A 150 8.79 0.32 -2.19
CA LEU A 150 9.18 1.53 -2.93
C LEU A 150 8.57 1.56 -4.34
N THR A 151 8.64 0.45 -5.06
CA THR A 151 7.98 0.34 -6.37
C THR A 151 6.46 0.42 -6.23
N GLY A 152 5.88 -0.16 -5.18
CA GLY A 152 4.46 0.00 -4.90
C GLY A 152 4.04 1.46 -4.73
N VAL A 153 4.81 2.25 -3.96
CA VAL A 153 4.59 3.70 -3.81
C VAL A 153 4.67 4.40 -5.17
N ALA A 154 5.70 4.11 -5.97
CA ALA A 154 5.86 4.70 -7.31
C ALA A 154 4.68 4.39 -8.25
N VAL A 155 4.23 3.12 -8.29
CA VAL A 155 3.07 2.70 -9.09
C VAL A 155 1.79 3.38 -8.61
N GLY A 156 1.59 3.47 -7.30
CA GLY A 156 0.42 4.13 -6.71
C GLY A 156 0.36 5.62 -7.05
N ALA A 157 1.50 6.31 -6.99
CA ALA A 157 1.60 7.71 -7.40
C ALA A 157 1.31 7.91 -8.89
N ALA A 158 1.82 7.02 -9.76
CA ALA A 158 1.55 7.05 -11.18
C ALA A 158 0.06 6.86 -11.50
N VAL A 159 -0.61 5.92 -10.82
CA VAL A 159 -2.06 5.71 -10.97
C VAL A 159 -2.84 6.92 -10.49
N ALA A 160 -2.51 7.51 -9.33
CA ALA A 160 -3.17 8.72 -8.85
C ALA A 160 -3.04 9.88 -9.84
N LYS A 161 -1.85 10.06 -10.44
CA LYS A 161 -1.63 11.05 -11.50
C LYS A 161 -2.51 10.77 -12.72
N ALA A 162 -2.57 9.52 -13.19
CA ALA A 162 -3.43 9.14 -14.32
C ALA A 162 -4.90 9.42 -14.06
N VAL A 163 -5.41 9.04 -12.89
CA VAL A 163 -6.80 9.31 -12.47
C VAL A 163 -7.07 10.81 -12.42
N THR A 164 -6.15 11.59 -11.84
CA THR A 164 -6.27 13.05 -11.76
C THR A 164 -6.40 13.69 -13.14
N MET A 165 -5.55 13.29 -14.09
CA MET A 165 -5.61 13.79 -15.47
C MET A 165 -6.94 13.47 -16.17
N VAL A 166 -7.50 12.29 -15.91
CA VAL A 166 -8.81 11.89 -16.48
C VAL A 166 -9.94 12.71 -15.85
N THR A 167 -9.91 12.93 -14.54
CA THR A 167 -10.95 13.71 -13.86
C THR A 167 -10.94 15.18 -14.26
N GLU A 168 -9.76 15.79 -14.40
CA GLU A 168 -9.63 17.20 -14.78
C GLU A 168 -10.09 17.45 -16.23
N ARG A 169 -9.82 16.49 -17.13
CA ARG A 169 -10.33 16.56 -18.52
C ARG A 169 -11.85 16.48 -18.63
N GLY A 170 -12.50 15.77 -17.71
CA GLY A 170 -13.96 15.65 -17.66
C GLY A 170 -14.69 16.84 -17.02
N GLU A 171 -13.96 17.74 -16.36
CA GLU A 171 -14.50 18.99 -15.78
C GLU A 171 -14.34 20.19 -16.72
N GLY A 172 -13.53 20.06 -17.77
CA GLY A 172 -13.29 21.07 -18.81
C GLY A 172 -14.15 20.93 -20.08
N VAL A 173 -15.23 20.13 -20.03
CA VAL A 173 -16.23 19.95 -21.12
C VAL A 173 -17.60 20.37 -20.64
#